data_AF-A0A3M0GNT3-F1
#
_entry.id   AF-A0A3M0GNT3-F1
#
_cell.length_a   1.000
_cell.length_b   1.000
_cell.length_c   1.000
_cell.angle_alpha   90.00
_cell.angle_beta   90.00
_cell.angle_gamma   90.00
#
_symmetry.space_group_name_H-M   'P 1'
#
loop_
_entity.id
_entity.type
_entity.pdbx_description
1 polymer ?
#
loop_
_entity_poly.entity_id
_entity_poly.type
_entity_poly.pdbx_seq_one_letter_code
_entity_poly.pdbx_strand_id
1 'polypeptide(L)'
;MTFKSGADFDGQRATSGGGGLAIGGGIGSVVLIGLYLLLGGSPSDIGAFLGNEPSQSGTHSQADGSSFDHCRTAEDGNRYDDCRVMFTAMSVDNVWTAELPQQAGIEYARPGRVIFSGSTNSGCGTASSATGPFYCSADQSAYFDTSFFNSLSNYGAHNAPFAQMYIVAHEFGHHIQHLEGTLRLSDYNNPGADSNAVKIELQADCYAGIWASHADKGDDALLEPISPQQVADAVTAAQAVGDDNIQRRSTGQVQPDAWTHGSSEQRQKAFLAGYNSGRMAACDTLGRGVYS
;
A
#
# COMPACT_ATOMS: atom_id res chain seq x y z
N MET A 1 -15.13 13.84 -0.40
CA MET A 1 -15.79 12.54 -0.21
C MET A 1 -15.24 11.59 -1.25
N THR A 2 -15.12 10.31 -0.95
CA THR A 2 -14.48 9.34 -1.85
C THR A 2 -15.44 8.23 -2.26
N PHE A 3 -16.20 7.63 -1.33
CA PHE A 3 -17.26 6.69 -1.71
C PHE A 3 -18.57 7.43 -2.05
N LYS A 4 -19.25 6.97 -3.09
CA LYS A 4 -20.60 7.43 -3.45
C LYS A 4 -21.61 7.01 -2.39
N SER A 5 -22.61 7.87 -2.13
CA SER A 5 -23.70 7.50 -1.21
C SER A 5 -24.48 6.32 -1.80
N GLY A 6 -24.79 5.35 -0.94
CA GLY A 6 -25.47 4.11 -1.35
C GLY A 6 -24.56 3.08 -2.02
N ALA A 7 -23.24 3.32 -2.12
CA ALA A 7 -22.31 2.28 -2.55
C ALA A 7 -22.35 1.09 -1.57
N ASP A 8 -22.49 -0.11 -2.13
CA ASP A 8 -22.52 -1.37 -1.38
C ASP A 8 -21.18 -2.09 -1.50
N PHE A 9 -20.75 -2.70 -0.41
CA PHE A 9 -19.46 -3.37 -0.30
C PHE A 9 -19.68 -4.82 0.11
N ASP A 10 -19.60 -5.70 -0.89
CA ASP A 10 -19.52 -7.14 -0.65
C ASP A 10 -18.05 -7.60 -0.68
N GLY A 11 -17.73 -8.56 0.17
CA GLY A 11 -16.38 -9.11 0.28
C GLY A 11 -15.99 -9.54 1.69
N GLN A 12 -14.81 -10.12 1.78
CA GLN A 12 -14.25 -10.53 3.06
C GLN A 12 -13.80 -9.30 3.87
N ARG A 13 -14.27 -9.20 5.12
CA ARG A 13 -13.85 -8.16 6.06
C ARG A 13 -12.38 -8.33 6.47
N ALA A 14 -11.77 -7.22 6.86
CA ALA A 14 -10.45 -7.25 7.46
C ALA A 14 -10.45 -7.98 8.80
N THR A 15 -9.29 -8.52 9.18
CA THR A 15 -9.04 -8.98 10.54
C THR A 15 -8.31 -7.91 11.32
N SER A 16 -8.65 -7.72 12.59
CA SER A 16 -7.91 -6.82 13.47
C SER A 16 -6.58 -7.47 13.89
N GLY A 17 -5.45 -6.79 13.67
CA GLY A 17 -4.16 -7.22 14.20
C GLY A 17 -4.06 -6.93 15.70
N GLY A 18 -3.89 -7.97 16.52
CA GLY A 18 -3.71 -7.84 17.98
C GLY A 18 -2.23 -7.90 18.37
N GLY A 19 -1.82 -7.08 19.33
CA GLY A 19 -0.47 -7.08 19.91
C GLY A 19 -0.20 -8.34 20.74
N GLY A 20 0.10 -9.45 20.09
CA GLY A 20 0.74 -10.61 20.72
C GLY A 20 2.13 -10.79 20.12
N LEU A 21 3.18 -10.88 20.92
CA LEU A 21 4.54 -11.08 20.44
C LEU A 21 4.73 -12.56 20.02
N ALA A 22 4.99 -12.83 18.75
CA ALA A 22 5.46 -14.12 18.28
C ALA A 22 6.66 -13.87 17.36
N ILE A 23 7.83 -14.17 17.90
CA ILE A 23 9.12 -13.95 17.24
C ILE A 23 9.26 -15.01 16.13
N GLY A 24 9.16 -14.58 14.88
CA GLY A 24 9.42 -15.39 13.68
C GLY A 24 10.18 -14.55 12.66
N GLY A 25 11.49 -14.72 12.60
CA GLY A 25 12.35 -14.01 11.65
C GLY A 25 12.47 -14.73 10.32
N GLY A 26 12.33 -14.01 9.21
CA GLY A 26 12.65 -14.50 7.88
C GLY A 26 12.45 -13.45 6.78
N ILE A 27 13.57 -13.04 6.16
CA ILE A 27 13.87 -12.51 4.80
C ILE A 27 12.90 -11.49 4.12
N GLY A 28 11.71 -11.19 4.64
CA GLY A 28 10.82 -10.14 4.14
C GLY A 28 11.22 -8.71 4.53
N SER A 29 12.32 -8.55 5.26
CA SER A 29 12.75 -7.31 5.93
C SER A 29 13.31 -6.23 5.00
N VAL A 30 13.56 -6.49 3.71
CA VAL A 30 14.24 -5.52 2.83
C VAL A 30 13.31 -4.38 2.39
N VAL A 31 12.02 -4.66 2.12
CA VAL A 31 11.01 -3.61 1.83
C VAL A 31 10.71 -2.80 3.09
N LEU A 32 10.66 -3.47 4.25
CA LEU A 32 10.39 -2.87 5.57
C LEU A 32 11.49 -1.92 6.07
N ILE A 33 12.75 -2.17 5.72
CA ILE A 33 13.90 -1.30 6.05
C ILE A 33 13.84 0.01 5.24
N GLY A 34 13.28 -0.04 4.02
CA GLY A 34 13.09 1.12 3.17
C GLY A 34 12.18 2.17 3.82
N LEU A 35 10.99 1.80 4.27
CA LEU A 35 10.06 2.77 4.87
C LEU A 35 10.59 3.33 6.21
N TYR A 36 11.26 2.51 7.02
CA TYR A 36 11.81 2.89 8.33
C TYR A 36 12.95 3.92 8.24
N LEU A 37 13.92 3.68 7.34
CA LEU A 37 15.04 4.60 7.14
C LEU A 37 14.61 5.94 6.52
N LEU A 38 13.50 5.94 5.78
CA LEU A 38 13.00 7.12 5.07
C LEU A 38 12.08 8.02 5.92
N LEU A 39 11.57 7.53 7.06
CA LEU A 39 10.90 8.33 8.09
C LEU A 39 11.86 8.95 9.13
N GLY A 40 13.17 8.88 8.88
CA GLY A 40 14.21 9.44 9.76
C GLY A 40 14.75 8.48 10.82
N GLY A 41 14.48 7.18 10.70
CA GLY A 41 15.09 6.14 11.54
C GLY A 41 16.60 6.05 11.27
N SER A 42 17.40 5.90 12.33
CA SER A 42 18.85 5.80 12.18
C SER A 42 19.24 4.34 11.85
N PRO A 43 20.29 4.10 11.04
CA PRO A 43 20.80 2.74 10.80
C PRO A 43 21.24 2.02 12.10
N SER A 44 21.57 2.78 13.15
CA SER A 44 21.86 2.25 14.49
C SER A 44 20.66 1.61 15.18
N ASP A 45 19.44 1.99 14.82
CA ASP A 45 18.21 1.43 15.39
C ASP A 45 17.84 0.08 14.77
N ILE A 46 18.43 -0.25 13.60
CA ILE A 46 18.32 -1.57 12.97
C ILE A 46 18.92 -2.65 13.88
N GLY A 47 19.92 -2.29 14.70
CA GLY A 47 20.50 -3.17 15.72
C GLY A 47 19.50 -3.58 16.81
N ALA A 48 18.59 -2.68 17.19
CA ALA A 48 17.51 -2.99 18.13
C ALA A 48 16.39 -3.83 17.49
N PHE A 49 16.21 -3.72 16.17
CA PHE A 49 15.34 -4.59 15.37
C PHE A 49 15.84 -6.04 15.28
N LEU A 50 17.16 -6.26 15.46
CA LEU A 50 17.82 -7.56 15.33
C LEU A 50 18.34 -8.14 16.67
N GLY A 51 18.27 -7.41 17.79
CA GLY A 51 18.79 -7.88 19.07
C GLY A 51 18.27 -7.15 20.29
N ASN A 52 17.70 -7.94 21.22
CA ASN A 52 17.42 -7.72 22.64
C ASN A 52 17.54 -6.29 23.21
N GLU A 53 16.39 -5.68 23.50
CA GLU A 53 16.25 -4.68 24.57
C GLU A 53 15.39 -5.24 25.73
N PRO A 54 15.63 -4.81 26.98
CA PRO A 54 15.07 -5.44 28.18
C PRO A 54 13.59 -5.10 28.36
N SER A 55 12.81 -6.12 28.72
CA SER A 55 11.38 -6.04 28.97
C SER A 55 11.02 -5.01 30.05
N GLN A 56 10.30 -3.96 29.66
CA GLN A 56 9.54 -3.15 30.61
C GLN A 56 8.06 -3.54 30.49
N SER A 57 7.60 -4.30 31.49
CA SER A 57 6.23 -4.77 31.64
C SER A 57 5.28 -3.60 31.91
N GLY A 58 4.79 -2.97 30.85
CA GLY A 58 3.61 -2.11 30.89
C GLY A 58 2.36 -2.95 30.66
N THR A 59 1.46 -2.99 31.65
CA THR A 59 0.08 -3.46 31.47
C THR A 59 -0.59 -2.61 30.40
N HIS A 60 -0.61 -3.11 29.16
CA HIS A 60 -1.49 -2.62 28.11
C HIS A 60 -2.75 -3.46 28.15
N SER A 61 -3.85 -2.79 28.46
CA SER A 61 -5.21 -3.31 28.31
C SER A 61 -5.31 -4.01 26.96
N GLN A 62 -5.75 -5.27 26.97
CA GLN A 62 -6.21 -5.93 25.76
C GLN A 62 -7.21 -4.97 25.10
N ALA A 63 -6.81 -4.36 23.99
CA ALA A 63 -7.79 -3.81 23.08
C ALA A 63 -8.60 -5.02 22.63
N ASP A 64 -9.86 -5.08 23.05
CA ASP A 64 -10.88 -5.90 22.40
C ASP A 64 -10.61 -5.81 20.89
N GLY A 65 -10.40 -6.96 20.24
CA GLY A 65 -10.12 -7.00 18.81
C GLY A 65 -11.12 -6.08 18.11
N SER A 66 -10.62 -5.02 17.48
CA SER A 66 -11.44 -3.99 16.86
C SER A 66 -12.43 -4.68 15.93
N SER A 67 -13.69 -4.76 16.37
CA SER A 67 -14.75 -5.29 15.53
C SER A 67 -15.09 -4.23 14.50
N PHE A 68 -15.03 -4.57 13.21
CA PHE A 68 -15.46 -3.69 12.11
C PHE A 68 -16.98 -3.57 12.00
N ASP A 69 -17.71 -3.78 13.10
CA ASP A 69 -19.18 -3.76 13.16
C ASP A 69 -19.77 -2.36 12.93
N HIS A 70 -18.98 -1.30 13.16
CA HIS A 70 -19.36 0.07 12.83
C HIS A 70 -19.22 0.39 11.33
N CYS A 71 -18.50 -0.42 10.56
CA CYS A 71 -18.33 -0.23 9.13
C CYS A 71 -19.48 -0.89 8.37
N ARG A 72 -20.56 -0.14 8.13
CA ARG A 72 -21.78 -0.67 7.50
C ARG A 72 -22.15 0.02 6.20
N THR A 73 -21.89 1.32 6.08
CA THR A 73 -22.32 2.09 4.91
C THR A 73 -21.17 2.88 4.30
N ALA A 74 -21.36 3.35 3.06
CA ALA A 74 -20.42 4.26 2.41
C ALA A 74 -20.13 5.52 3.25
N GLU A 75 -21.09 6.00 4.03
CA GLU A 75 -20.90 7.11 4.96
C GLU A 75 -19.93 6.75 6.09
N ASP A 76 -19.97 5.52 6.62
CA ASP A 76 -18.98 5.05 7.60
C ASP A 76 -17.58 4.98 6.98
N GLY A 77 -17.47 4.46 5.75
CA GLY A 77 -16.23 4.46 4.98
C GLY A 77 -15.70 5.86 4.66
N ASN A 78 -16.61 6.84 4.54
CA ASN A 78 -16.24 8.24 4.37
C ASN A 78 -15.85 8.93 5.69
N ARG A 79 -16.25 8.38 6.83
CA ARG A 79 -16.05 8.95 8.17
C ARG A 79 -14.87 8.37 8.94
N TYR A 80 -14.64 7.06 8.84
CA TYR A 80 -13.64 6.34 9.64
C TYR A 80 -12.58 5.70 8.74
N ASP A 81 -11.31 5.90 9.09
CA ASP A 81 -10.18 5.45 8.27
C ASP A 81 -10.08 3.93 8.17
N ASP A 82 -10.42 3.19 9.23
CA ASP A 82 -10.46 1.74 9.23
C ASP A 82 -11.54 1.19 8.28
N CYS A 83 -12.74 1.77 8.31
CA CYS A 83 -13.80 1.46 7.35
C CYS A 83 -13.37 1.80 5.92
N ARG A 84 -12.67 2.92 5.73
CA ARG A 84 -12.16 3.31 4.42
C ARG A 84 -11.20 2.28 3.85
N VAL A 85 -10.19 1.90 4.64
CA VAL A 85 -9.21 0.87 4.25
C VAL A 85 -9.92 -0.43 3.92
N MET A 86 -10.84 -0.87 4.77
CA MET A 86 -11.56 -2.12 4.58
C MET A 86 -12.39 -2.11 3.29
N PHE A 87 -13.20 -1.07 3.06
CA PHE A 87 -14.04 -0.96 1.87
C PHE A 87 -13.24 -0.74 0.59
N THR A 88 -12.12 -0.03 0.65
CA THR A 88 -11.19 0.04 -0.47
C THR A 88 -10.63 -1.33 -0.79
N ALA A 89 -10.18 -2.08 0.22
CA ALA A 89 -9.65 -3.43 0.00
C ALA A 89 -10.70 -4.37 -0.63
N MET A 90 -11.97 -4.27 -0.22
CA MET A 90 -13.08 -5.01 -0.86
C MET A 90 -13.30 -4.57 -2.31
N SER A 91 -13.28 -3.27 -2.58
CA SER A 91 -13.38 -2.73 -3.94
C SER A 91 -12.23 -3.23 -4.83
N VAL A 92 -11.01 -3.26 -4.30
CA VAL A 92 -9.83 -3.75 -5.00
C VAL A 92 -9.96 -5.24 -5.31
N ASP A 93 -10.41 -6.08 -4.36
CA ASP A 93 -10.67 -7.50 -4.63
C ASP A 93 -11.67 -7.68 -5.77
N ASN A 94 -12.76 -6.91 -5.77
CA ASN A 94 -13.82 -7.06 -6.76
C ASN A 94 -13.32 -6.72 -8.17
N VAL A 95 -12.52 -5.65 -8.30
CA VAL A 95 -11.88 -5.31 -9.57
C VAL A 95 -10.93 -6.43 -10.01
N TRP A 96 -10.00 -6.88 -9.16
CA TRP A 96 -9.03 -7.88 -9.59
C TRP A 96 -9.61 -9.29 -9.80
N THR A 97 -10.71 -9.62 -9.12
CA THR A 97 -11.51 -10.83 -9.39
C THR A 97 -12.02 -10.85 -10.83
N ALA A 98 -12.43 -9.69 -11.36
CA ALA A 98 -12.91 -9.57 -12.73
C ALA A 98 -11.78 -9.40 -13.74
N GLU A 99 -10.81 -8.52 -13.45
CA GLU A 99 -9.84 -8.04 -14.43
C GLU A 99 -8.62 -8.96 -14.57
N LEU A 100 -8.12 -9.59 -13.50
CA LEU A 100 -6.89 -10.40 -13.57
C LEU A 100 -7.04 -11.61 -14.50
N PRO A 101 -8.14 -12.40 -14.44
CA PRO A 101 -8.34 -13.52 -15.35
C PRO A 101 -8.51 -13.05 -16.80
N GLN A 102 -9.21 -11.93 -17.00
CA GLN A 102 -9.49 -11.39 -18.33
C GLN A 102 -8.24 -10.84 -19.02
N GLN A 103 -7.38 -10.14 -18.28
CA GLN A 103 -6.26 -9.39 -18.86
C GLN A 103 -4.93 -10.14 -18.82
N ALA A 104 -4.77 -11.11 -17.91
CA ALA A 104 -3.54 -11.87 -17.73
C ALA A 104 -3.74 -13.40 -17.71
N GLY A 105 -4.98 -13.90 -17.74
CA GLY A 105 -5.26 -15.34 -17.66
C GLY A 105 -4.90 -15.98 -16.31
N ILE A 106 -4.82 -15.17 -15.25
CA ILE A 106 -4.48 -15.61 -13.89
C ILE A 106 -5.72 -15.50 -13.02
N GLU A 107 -6.08 -16.60 -12.36
CA GLU A 107 -7.16 -16.60 -11.37
C GLU A 107 -6.78 -15.76 -10.14
N TYR A 108 -7.69 -14.89 -9.71
CA TYR A 108 -7.46 -14.04 -8.55
C TYR A 108 -7.72 -14.80 -7.25
N ALA A 109 -6.68 -15.00 -6.46
CA ALA A 109 -6.79 -15.43 -5.07
C ALA A 109 -6.76 -14.20 -4.17
N ARG A 110 -7.72 -14.02 -3.27
CA ARG A 110 -7.75 -12.85 -2.38
C ARG A 110 -6.61 -12.91 -1.35
N PRO A 111 -5.90 -11.79 -1.09
CA PRO A 111 -4.95 -11.73 0.01
C PRO A 111 -5.65 -11.63 1.35
N GLY A 112 -4.94 -12.03 2.41
CA GLY A 112 -5.28 -11.62 3.76
C GLY A 112 -5.19 -10.10 3.90
N ARG A 113 -5.97 -9.52 4.81
CA ARG A 113 -5.90 -8.07 5.10
C ARG A 113 -6.03 -7.83 6.58
N VAL A 114 -5.01 -7.17 7.15
CA VAL A 114 -4.88 -6.94 8.58
C VAL A 114 -4.85 -5.45 8.82
N ILE A 115 -5.87 -4.94 9.51
CA ILE A 115 -5.88 -3.55 9.99
C ILE A 115 -5.48 -3.56 11.45
N PHE A 116 -4.52 -2.73 11.82
CA PHE A 116 -3.99 -2.69 13.19
C PHE A 116 -3.66 -1.26 13.62
N SER A 117 -3.32 -1.11 14.90
CA SER A 117 -2.80 0.14 15.46
C SER A 117 -1.62 -0.19 16.37
N GLY A 118 -0.51 0.55 16.22
CA GLY A 118 0.72 0.34 16.97
C GLY A 118 1.59 -0.78 16.40
N SER A 119 1.25 -2.05 16.67
CA SER A 119 2.03 -3.19 16.14
C SER A 119 1.23 -4.49 16.05
N THR A 120 1.65 -5.37 15.13
CA THR A 120 1.16 -6.76 14.96
C THR A 120 2.27 -7.65 14.40
N ASN A 121 2.11 -8.97 14.42
CA ASN A 121 3.04 -9.85 13.67
C ASN A 121 2.53 -10.09 12.26
N SER A 122 3.47 -10.29 11.35
CA SER A 122 3.27 -10.78 9.99
C SER A 122 4.20 -11.96 9.70
N GLY A 123 3.97 -12.65 8.59
CA GLY A 123 4.89 -13.65 8.04
C GLY A 123 6.24 -13.06 7.60
N CYS A 124 6.35 -11.74 7.50
CA CYS A 124 7.57 -11.01 7.13
C CYS A 124 8.28 -10.38 8.35
N GLY A 125 7.78 -10.63 9.57
CA GLY A 125 8.29 -10.07 10.83
C GLY A 125 7.29 -9.16 11.52
N THR A 126 7.75 -8.38 12.49
CA THR A 126 6.89 -7.44 13.24
C THR A 126 6.51 -6.24 12.38
N ALA A 127 5.21 -6.03 12.22
CA ALA A 127 4.60 -4.85 11.62
C ALA A 127 4.42 -3.77 12.70
N SER A 128 4.77 -2.52 12.40
CA SER A 128 4.58 -1.40 13.32
C SER A 128 4.24 -0.10 12.61
N SER A 129 3.84 0.93 13.36
CA SER A 129 3.63 2.28 12.81
C SER A 129 4.86 2.88 12.13
N ALA A 130 6.06 2.42 12.49
CA ALA A 130 7.31 2.86 11.88
C ALA A 130 7.57 2.20 10.51
N THR A 131 6.95 1.05 10.23
CA THR A 131 7.08 0.34 8.95
C THR A 131 5.97 0.67 7.96
N GLY A 132 4.93 1.41 8.38
CA GLY A 132 3.77 1.79 7.56
C GLY A 132 3.03 0.60 6.94
N PRO A 133 2.12 0.86 5.98
CA PRO A 133 1.44 -0.19 5.22
C PRO A 133 2.40 -1.01 4.35
N PHE A 134 2.14 -2.31 4.20
CA PHE A 134 2.92 -3.19 3.34
C PHE A 134 2.18 -4.47 2.95
N TYR A 135 2.57 -5.09 1.84
CA TYR A 135 2.22 -6.48 1.49
C TYR A 135 3.33 -7.47 1.84
N CYS A 136 2.96 -8.59 2.47
CA CYS A 136 3.87 -9.70 2.77
C CYS A 136 3.59 -10.91 1.87
N SER A 137 4.56 -11.27 1.03
CA SER A 137 4.44 -12.43 0.13
C SER A 137 4.53 -13.79 0.85
N ALA A 138 5.13 -13.83 2.05
CA ALA A 138 5.31 -15.06 2.82
C ALA A 138 4.01 -15.59 3.43
N ASP A 139 3.11 -14.70 3.85
CA ASP A 139 1.78 -15.04 4.37
C ASP A 139 0.62 -14.55 3.47
N GLN A 140 0.97 -13.94 2.33
CA GLN A 140 0.04 -13.41 1.32
C GLN A 140 -0.98 -12.42 1.91
N SER A 141 -0.54 -11.59 2.85
CA SER A 141 -1.41 -10.62 3.52
C SER A 141 -0.91 -9.19 3.39
N ALA A 142 -1.84 -8.25 3.23
CA ALA A 142 -1.59 -6.80 3.30
C ALA A 142 -1.89 -6.26 4.71
N TYR A 143 -1.01 -5.42 5.22
CA TYR A 143 -1.04 -4.89 6.58
C TYR A 143 -1.21 -3.37 6.53
N PHE A 144 -2.18 -2.84 7.27
CA PHE A 144 -2.52 -1.43 7.27
C PHE A 144 -2.61 -0.90 8.70
N ASP A 145 -1.67 -0.01 9.06
CA ASP A 145 -1.75 0.73 10.31
C ASP A 145 -2.60 1.98 10.11
N THR A 146 -3.77 2.06 10.73
CA THR A 146 -4.64 3.24 10.62
C THR A 146 -4.09 4.44 11.39
N SER A 147 -3.20 4.23 12.37
CA SER A 147 -2.55 5.32 13.10
C SER A 147 -1.51 6.06 12.24
N PHE A 148 -0.92 5.39 11.23
CA PHE A 148 -0.07 6.03 10.22
C PHE A 148 -0.81 7.12 9.46
N PHE A 149 -2.10 6.94 9.17
CA PHE A 149 -2.87 7.91 8.39
C PHE A 149 -3.10 9.24 9.10
N ASN A 150 -3.09 9.26 10.44
CA ASN A 150 -3.07 10.51 11.21
C ASN A 150 -1.84 11.36 10.92
N SER A 151 -0.73 10.72 10.49
CA SER A 151 0.50 11.42 10.15
C SER A 151 0.50 12.00 8.73
N LEU A 152 -0.35 11.52 7.82
CA LEU A 152 -0.42 12.02 6.44
C LEU A 152 -0.76 13.52 6.38
N SER A 153 -1.59 14.01 7.30
CA SER A 153 -1.93 15.42 7.42
C SER A 153 -0.70 16.30 7.69
N ASN A 154 0.30 15.79 8.41
CA ASN A 154 1.54 16.51 8.72
C ASN A 154 2.43 16.69 7.48
N TYR A 155 2.20 15.91 6.42
CA TYR A 155 2.97 15.96 5.18
C TYR A 155 2.27 16.77 4.07
N GLY A 156 1.25 17.56 4.42
CA GLY A 156 0.56 18.44 3.47
C GLY A 156 -0.48 17.71 2.61
N ALA A 157 -0.91 16.51 3.00
CA ALA A 157 -1.97 15.78 2.33
C ALA A 157 -3.33 16.46 2.56
N HIS A 158 -3.69 17.43 1.71
CA HIS A 158 -4.98 18.12 1.78
C HIS A 158 -6.17 17.20 1.42
N ASN A 159 -5.92 16.09 0.70
CA ASN A 159 -6.89 15.06 0.32
C ASN A 159 -6.55 13.69 0.92
N ALA A 160 -6.39 13.62 2.25
CA ALA A 160 -6.06 12.39 2.99
C ALA A 160 -6.91 11.15 2.63
N PRO A 161 -8.23 11.25 2.36
CA PRO A 161 -9.04 10.06 2.05
C PRO A 161 -8.58 9.29 0.81
N PHE A 162 -8.31 9.96 -0.31
CA PHE A 162 -7.91 9.24 -1.53
C PHE A 162 -6.47 8.71 -1.44
N ALA A 163 -5.60 9.43 -0.72
CA ALA A 163 -4.25 8.94 -0.43
C ALA A 163 -4.26 7.60 0.32
N GLN A 164 -5.12 7.46 1.34
CA GLN A 164 -5.32 6.18 2.05
C GLN A 164 -5.75 5.07 1.08
N MET A 165 -6.70 5.35 0.20
CA MET A 165 -7.21 4.35 -0.75
C MET A 165 -6.16 3.93 -1.77
N TYR A 166 -5.40 4.90 -2.29
CA TYR A 166 -4.28 4.64 -3.19
C TYR A 166 -3.22 3.74 -2.53
N ILE A 167 -2.87 3.96 -1.25
CA ILE A 167 -1.93 3.10 -0.53
C ILE A 167 -2.46 1.65 -0.47
N VAL A 168 -3.74 1.48 -0.13
CA VAL A 168 -4.37 0.14 -0.13
C VAL A 168 -4.27 -0.53 -1.50
N ALA A 169 -4.61 0.19 -2.57
CA ALA A 169 -4.54 -0.35 -3.92
C ALA A 169 -3.10 -0.64 -4.38
N HIS A 170 -2.12 0.15 -3.94
CA HIS A 170 -0.69 -0.07 -4.19
C HIS A 170 -0.20 -1.36 -3.54
N GLU A 171 -0.50 -1.60 -2.26
CA GLU A 171 -0.11 -2.86 -1.59
C GLU A 171 -0.75 -4.09 -2.25
N PHE A 172 -1.98 -3.94 -2.74
CA PHE A 172 -2.61 -4.99 -3.55
C PHE A 172 -1.95 -5.15 -4.93
N GLY A 173 -1.36 -4.09 -5.49
CA GLY A 173 -0.50 -4.18 -6.67
C GLY A 173 0.66 -5.15 -6.46
N HIS A 174 1.31 -5.13 -5.29
CA HIS A 174 2.33 -6.13 -4.93
C HIS A 174 1.76 -7.55 -4.79
N HIS A 175 0.53 -7.69 -4.32
CA HIS A 175 -0.15 -8.98 -4.33
C HIS A 175 -0.39 -9.50 -5.77
N ILE A 176 -0.80 -8.64 -6.71
CA ILE A 176 -0.92 -9.02 -8.13
C ILE A 176 0.44 -9.47 -8.67
N GLN A 177 1.51 -8.73 -8.40
CA GLN A 177 2.87 -9.12 -8.78
C GLN A 177 3.32 -10.45 -8.17
N HIS A 178 2.86 -10.76 -6.95
CA HIS A 178 3.10 -12.06 -6.33
C HIS A 178 2.37 -13.18 -7.08
N LEU A 179 1.09 -12.99 -7.44
CA LEU A 179 0.32 -13.94 -8.25
C LEU A 179 0.93 -14.14 -9.65
N GLU A 180 1.43 -13.06 -10.27
CA GLU A 180 2.17 -13.13 -11.53
C GLU A 180 3.57 -13.76 -11.40
N GLY A 181 4.09 -13.81 -10.17
CA GLY A 181 5.43 -14.27 -9.89
C GLY A 181 6.54 -13.29 -10.28
N THR A 182 6.22 -12.00 -10.47
CA THR A 182 7.17 -10.93 -10.80
C THR A 182 7.75 -10.25 -9.58
N LEU A 183 7.09 -10.29 -8.42
CA LEU A 183 7.55 -9.60 -7.20
C LEU A 183 8.99 -9.99 -6.81
N ARG A 184 9.38 -11.25 -7.07
CA ARG A 184 10.74 -11.77 -6.81
C ARG A 184 11.84 -11.15 -7.68
N LEU A 185 11.47 -10.43 -8.74
CA LEU A 185 12.42 -9.79 -9.65
C LEU A 185 12.93 -8.46 -9.09
N SER A 186 12.28 -7.92 -8.06
CA SER A 186 12.75 -6.73 -7.34
C SER A 186 14.15 -6.97 -6.79
N ASP A 187 15.04 -6.01 -7.01
CA ASP A 187 16.43 -6.09 -6.58
C ASP A 187 16.85 -4.77 -5.92
N TYR A 188 16.63 -4.69 -4.61
CA TYR A 188 17.02 -3.54 -3.80
C TYR A 188 18.53 -3.45 -3.55
N ASN A 189 19.31 -4.50 -3.87
CA ASN A 189 20.77 -4.47 -3.72
C ASN A 189 21.45 -3.75 -4.89
N ASN A 190 20.74 -3.60 -6.01
CA ASN A 190 21.20 -2.85 -7.18
C ASN A 190 20.19 -1.71 -7.48
N PRO A 191 20.16 -0.66 -6.64
CA PRO A 191 19.23 0.45 -6.80
C PRO A 191 19.56 1.30 -8.03
N GLY A 192 18.64 2.20 -8.36
CA GLY A 192 18.76 3.12 -9.47
C GLY A 192 17.43 3.35 -10.16
N ALA A 193 17.31 4.48 -10.85
CA ALA A 193 16.06 4.90 -11.51
C ALA A 193 15.48 3.89 -12.50
N ASP A 194 16.32 3.03 -13.10
CA ASP A 194 15.93 1.98 -14.06
C ASP A 194 15.99 0.56 -13.47
N SER A 195 16.22 0.43 -12.16
CA SER A 195 16.33 -0.85 -11.45
C SER A 195 15.01 -1.63 -11.49
N ASN A 196 15.10 -2.94 -11.26
CA ASN A 196 13.89 -3.74 -11.11
C ASN A 196 13.10 -3.37 -9.85
N ALA A 197 13.76 -2.87 -8.80
CA ALA A 197 13.07 -2.34 -7.62
C ALA A 197 12.12 -1.20 -8.05
N VAL A 198 12.64 -0.17 -8.74
CA VAL A 198 11.81 0.93 -9.23
C VAL A 198 10.72 0.44 -10.20
N LYS A 199 11.03 -0.46 -11.14
CA LYS A 199 10.02 -0.96 -12.10
C LYS A 199 8.86 -1.70 -11.41
N ILE A 200 9.14 -2.47 -10.37
CA ILE A 200 8.13 -3.19 -9.58
C ILE A 200 7.24 -2.18 -8.84
N GLU A 201 7.82 -1.17 -8.22
CA GLU A 201 7.07 -0.11 -7.50
C GLU A 201 6.18 0.70 -8.47
N LEU A 202 6.71 1.10 -9.63
CA LEU A 202 5.93 1.79 -10.66
C LEU A 202 4.80 0.93 -11.22
N GLN A 203 5.00 -0.38 -11.33
CA GLN A 203 3.92 -1.27 -11.77
C GLN A 203 2.82 -1.40 -10.72
N ALA A 204 3.17 -1.45 -9.43
CA ALA A 204 2.17 -1.44 -8.35
C ALA A 204 1.35 -0.13 -8.35
N ASP A 205 1.98 1.01 -8.62
CA ASP A 205 1.25 2.28 -8.83
C ASP A 205 0.31 2.25 -10.04
N CYS A 206 0.77 1.67 -11.15
CA CYS A 206 -0.05 1.53 -12.34
C CYS A 206 -1.25 0.61 -12.08
N TYR A 207 -1.06 -0.48 -11.35
CA TYR A 207 -2.14 -1.36 -10.90
C TYR A 207 -3.13 -0.66 -9.96
N ALA A 208 -2.65 0.19 -9.05
CA ALA A 208 -3.53 1.06 -8.27
C ALA A 208 -4.35 2.01 -9.17
N GLY A 209 -3.75 2.50 -10.25
CA GLY A 209 -4.45 3.27 -11.29
C GLY A 209 -5.55 2.48 -11.99
N ILE A 210 -5.30 1.22 -12.36
CA ILE A 210 -6.31 0.34 -12.97
C ILE A 210 -7.51 0.18 -12.03
N TRP A 211 -7.26 -0.12 -10.74
CA TRP A 211 -8.33 -0.17 -9.75
C TRP A 211 -9.13 1.13 -9.72
N ALA A 212 -8.45 2.28 -9.61
CA ALA A 212 -9.11 3.57 -9.56
C ALA A 212 -10.00 3.81 -10.79
N SER A 213 -9.55 3.43 -11.98
CA SER A 213 -10.32 3.56 -13.23
C SER A 213 -11.63 2.79 -13.20
N HIS A 214 -11.64 1.59 -12.61
CA HIS A 214 -12.84 0.75 -12.51
C HIS A 214 -13.70 1.13 -11.30
N ALA A 215 -13.11 1.72 -10.27
CA ALA A 215 -13.80 2.10 -9.05
C ALA A 215 -14.57 3.42 -9.17
N ASP A 216 -14.16 4.35 -10.05
CA ASP A 216 -14.78 5.67 -10.18
C ASP A 216 -15.55 5.91 -11.50
N LYS A 217 -15.38 5.05 -12.51
CA LYS A 217 -16.10 5.09 -13.80
C LYS A 217 -17.16 4.01 -13.91
N GLY A 218 -18.22 4.31 -14.64
CA GLY A 218 -19.32 3.38 -14.90
C GLY A 218 -20.52 3.58 -13.96
N ASP A 219 -21.61 2.90 -14.28
CA ASP A 219 -22.89 3.05 -13.58
C ASP A 219 -22.83 2.47 -12.15
N ASP A 220 -22.00 1.44 -11.95
CA ASP A 220 -21.80 0.75 -10.66
C ASP A 220 -20.55 1.25 -9.90
N ALA A 221 -19.99 2.40 -10.30
CA ALA A 221 -18.81 2.96 -9.65
C ALA A 221 -19.05 3.22 -8.16
N LEU A 222 -18.13 2.71 -7.32
CA LEU A 222 -18.17 2.85 -5.86
C LEU A 222 -17.64 4.21 -5.39
N LEU A 223 -16.82 4.86 -6.22
CA LEU A 223 -16.20 6.14 -5.91
C LEU A 223 -16.84 7.29 -6.67
N GLU A 224 -16.82 8.46 -6.03
CA GLU A 224 -17.00 9.73 -6.73
C GLU A 224 -15.88 9.91 -7.77
N PRO A 225 -16.15 10.57 -8.91
CA PRO A 225 -15.13 10.78 -9.94
C PRO A 225 -13.85 11.38 -9.35
N ILE A 226 -12.73 10.72 -9.61
CA ILE A 226 -11.43 11.12 -9.09
C ILE A 226 -10.91 12.26 -9.96
N SER A 227 -10.75 13.44 -9.35
CA SER A 227 -10.18 14.60 -10.04
C SER A 227 -8.67 14.45 -10.25
N PRO A 228 -8.09 15.05 -11.31
CA PRO A 228 -6.63 15.07 -11.51
C PRO A 228 -5.87 15.64 -10.30
N GLN A 229 -6.46 16.58 -9.58
CA GLN A 229 -5.86 17.13 -8.36
C GLN A 229 -5.80 16.10 -7.23
N GLN A 230 -6.87 15.31 -7.03
CA GLN A 230 -6.84 14.22 -6.05
C GLN A 230 -5.78 13.18 -6.38
N VAL A 231 -5.57 12.87 -7.67
CA VAL A 231 -4.47 11.99 -8.09
C VAL A 231 -3.11 12.59 -7.71
N ALA A 232 -2.87 13.87 -8.06
CA ALA A 232 -1.62 14.54 -7.74
C ALA A 232 -1.37 14.60 -6.23
N ASP A 233 -2.40 14.93 -5.44
CA ASP A 233 -2.32 14.99 -3.98
C ASP A 233 -2.07 13.62 -3.38
N ALA A 234 -2.77 12.57 -3.85
CA ALA A 234 -2.64 11.22 -3.31
C ALA A 234 -1.26 10.62 -3.61
N VAL A 235 -0.73 10.75 -4.83
CA VAL A 235 0.62 10.28 -5.14
C VAL A 235 1.65 11.04 -4.29
N THR A 236 1.50 12.36 -4.14
CA THR A 236 2.38 13.19 -3.29
C THR A 236 2.23 12.89 -1.79
N ALA A 237 1.08 12.40 -1.34
CA ALA A 237 0.77 12.17 0.07
C ALA A 237 1.06 10.74 0.54
N ALA A 238 0.60 9.76 -0.22
CA ALA A 238 0.91 8.35 -0.02
C ALA A 238 2.42 8.11 -0.08
N GLN A 239 3.09 8.99 -0.81
CA GLN A 239 4.49 9.23 -0.71
C GLN A 239 4.78 10.64 -0.21
N ALA A 240 4.64 10.92 1.08
CA ALA A 240 5.31 12.07 1.70
C ALA A 240 6.87 12.12 1.47
N VAL A 241 7.38 11.19 0.64
CA VAL A 241 8.58 10.37 0.65
C VAL A 241 8.76 9.75 -0.77
N GLY A 242 8.57 10.49 -1.88
CA GLY A 242 9.17 10.05 -3.16
C GLY A 242 10.68 10.16 -3.05
N ASP A 243 11.47 9.24 -3.62
CA ASP A 243 12.92 9.18 -3.30
C ASP A 243 13.60 10.55 -3.52
N ASP A 244 13.16 11.31 -4.53
CA ASP A 244 13.59 12.67 -4.80
C ASP A 244 13.15 13.71 -3.74
N ASN A 245 11.92 13.62 -3.26
CA ASN A 245 11.38 14.51 -2.22
C ASN A 245 11.99 14.22 -0.84
N ILE A 246 12.27 12.96 -0.51
CA ILE A 246 12.96 12.58 0.73
C ILE A 246 14.37 13.12 0.69
N GLN A 247 15.12 12.81 -0.38
CA GLN A 247 16.52 13.18 -0.49
C GLN A 247 16.66 14.72 -0.48
N ARG A 248 15.76 15.44 -1.16
CA ARG A 248 15.74 16.91 -1.13
C ARG A 248 15.45 17.46 0.27
N ARG A 249 14.58 16.83 1.06
CA ARG A 249 14.28 17.25 2.45
C ARG A 249 15.35 16.85 3.45
N SER A 250 16.02 15.71 3.26
CA SER A 250 17.00 15.15 4.20
C SER A 250 18.43 15.60 3.93
N THR A 251 18.83 15.70 2.66
CA THR A 251 20.22 15.99 2.25
C THR A 251 20.35 17.25 1.39
N GLY A 252 19.24 17.79 0.87
CA GLY A 252 19.24 18.96 -0.02
C GLY A 252 19.66 18.67 -1.46
N GLN A 253 19.99 17.42 -1.79
CA GLN A 253 20.38 16.96 -3.13
C GLN A 253 19.55 15.75 -3.54
N VAL A 254 19.37 15.52 -4.84
CA VAL A 254 18.66 14.36 -5.38
C VAL A 254 19.68 13.46 -6.10
N GLN A 255 19.69 12.17 -5.76
CA GLN A 255 20.60 11.16 -6.29
C GLN A 255 19.79 9.97 -6.85
N PRO A 256 19.54 9.96 -8.17
CA PRO A 256 18.75 8.91 -8.82
C PRO A 256 19.33 7.49 -8.73
N ASP A 257 20.65 7.37 -8.60
CA ASP A 257 21.33 6.08 -8.49
C ASP A 257 21.02 5.34 -7.17
N ALA A 258 20.47 6.05 -6.17
CA ALA A 258 20.09 5.48 -4.89
C ALA A 258 18.57 5.19 -4.78
N TRP A 259 17.81 5.37 -5.86
CA TRP A 259 16.36 5.18 -5.83
C TRP A 259 15.96 3.70 -5.77
N THR A 260 14.98 3.41 -4.92
CA THR A 260 14.37 2.08 -4.76
C THR A 260 12.88 2.11 -5.05
N HIS A 261 12.22 3.28 -4.96
CA HIS A 261 10.80 3.46 -5.21
C HIS A 261 10.51 4.34 -6.44
N GLY A 262 11.52 5.09 -6.90
CA GLY A 262 11.41 5.99 -8.03
C GLY A 262 10.99 7.40 -7.62
N SER A 263 11.01 8.31 -8.59
CA SER A 263 10.62 9.70 -8.36
C SER A 263 9.11 9.86 -8.24
N SER A 264 8.70 10.94 -7.57
CA SER A 264 7.29 11.31 -7.47
C SER A 264 6.61 11.47 -8.85
N GLU A 265 7.35 11.97 -9.85
CA GLU A 265 6.88 12.12 -11.23
C GLU A 265 6.69 10.76 -11.93
N GLN A 266 7.65 9.83 -11.78
CA GLN A 266 7.55 8.48 -12.37
C GLN A 266 6.31 7.76 -11.83
N ARG A 267 6.09 7.85 -10.52
CA ARG A 267 4.96 7.22 -9.83
C ARG A 267 3.62 7.82 -10.25
N GLN A 268 3.54 9.15 -10.34
CA GLN A 268 2.34 9.82 -10.87
C GLN A 268 2.03 9.38 -12.31
N LYS A 269 3.05 9.33 -13.17
CA LYS A 269 2.91 8.88 -14.55
C LYS A 269 2.42 7.44 -14.62
N ALA A 270 2.96 6.55 -13.78
CA ALA A 270 2.57 5.15 -13.75
C ALA A 270 1.12 4.97 -13.30
N PHE A 271 0.72 5.62 -12.20
CA PHE A 271 -0.68 5.62 -11.75
C PHE A 271 -1.62 6.13 -12.86
N LEU A 272 -1.28 7.26 -13.50
CA LEU A 272 -2.10 7.82 -14.58
C LEU A 272 -2.19 6.92 -15.82
N ALA A 273 -1.16 6.14 -16.12
CA ALA A 273 -1.20 5.16 -17.21
C ALA A 273 -2.25 4.08 -16.96
N GLY A 274 -2.26 3.51 -15.74
CA GLY A 274 -3.28 2.56 -15.31
C GLY A 274 -4.67 3.18 -15.24
N TYR A 275 -4.78 4.37 -14.64
CA TYR A 275 -6.05 5.08 -14.47
C TYR A 275 -6.70 5.49 -15.79
N ASN A 276 -5.93 5.91 -16.79
CA ASN A 276 -6.49 6.30 -18.07
C ASN A 276 -6.86 5.10 -18.94
N SER A 277 -6.13 4.00 -18.83
CA SER A 277 -6.32 2.83 -19.69
C SER A 277 -7.30 1.79 -19.11
N GLY A 278 -7.30 1.61 -17.78
CA GLY A 278 -7.93 0.48 -17.11
C GLY A 278 -7.30 -0.88 -17.47
N ARG A 279 -6.09 -0.91 -18.05
CA ARG A 279 -5.49 -2.12 -18.65
C ARG A 279 -4.07 -2.41 -18.21
N MET A 280 -3.78 -3.67 -17.88
CA MET A 280 -2.46 -4.19 -17.50
C MET A 280 -1.42 -4.01 -18.60
N ALA A 281 -1.83 -4.03 -19.87
CA ALA A 281 -0.95 -3.74 -21.01
C ALA A 281 -0.27 -2.36 -20.92
N ALA A 282 -0.89 -1.37 -20.27
CA ALA A 282 -0.29 -0.06 -20.02
C ALA A 282 0.70 -0.06 -18.84
N CYS A 283 0.73 -1.14 -18.05
CA CYS A 283 1.51 -1.31 -16.83
C CYS A 283 2.69 -2.29 -16.99
N ASP A 284 3.12 -2.56 -18.23
CA ASP A 284 4.23 -3.47 -18.52
C ASP A 284 5.61 -2.83 -18.30
N THR A 285 5.89 -2.40 -17.07
CA THR A 285 7.18 -1.77 -16.69
C THR A 285 8.37 -2.71 -16.83
N LEU A 286 8.11 -4.02 -16.84
CA LEU A 286 9.10 -5.09 -17.02
C LEU A 286 9.29 -5.52 -18.48
N GLY A 287 8.46 -5.03 -19.41
CA GLY A 287 8.54 -5.35 -20.84
C GLY A 287 8.31 -6.82 -21.16
N ARG A 288 7.42 -7.49 -20.43
CA ARG A 288 7.12 -8.93 -20.57
C ARG A 288 6.26 -9.23 -21.79
N GLY A 289 5.39 -8.32 -22.22
CA GLY A 289 4.49 -8.50 -23.37
C GLY A 289 3.46 -9.62 -23.19
N VAL A 290 2.97 -9.82 -21.96
CA VAL A 290 2.11 -10.97 -21.60
C VAL A 290 0.64 -10.62 -21.34
N TYR A 291 0.26 -9.34 -21.44
CA TYR A 291 -1.11 -8.89 -21.23
C TYR A 291 -1.88 -8.85 -22.56
N SER A 292 -3.16 -9.22 -22.52
CA SER A 292 -4.07 -9.19 -23.67
C SER A 292 -4.72 -7.83 -23.91
#